data_AF-A0A3C0FY66-F1
#
_entry.id   AF-A0A3C0FY66-F1
#
_cell.length_a   1.000
_cell.length_b   1.000
_cell.length_c   1.000
_cell.angle_alpha   90.00
_cell.angle_beta   90.00
_cell.angle_gamma   90.00
#
_symmetry.space_group_name_H-M   'P 1'
#
loop_
_entity.id
_entity.type
_entity.pdbx_description
1 polymer ?
#
loop_
_entity_poly.entity_id
_entity_poly.type
_entity_poly.pdbx_seq_one_letter_code
_entity_poly.pdbx_strand_id
1 'polypeptide(L)' 'KTLSNTFAKFNTTPLQIIHERIVLEAKRLLIYTDKAAKEIAYEIGFEDASHLSRLFKKLTSLSPSQFKKQLAKAV' A
#
# COMPACT_ATOMS: atom_id res chain seq x y z
N LYS A 1 -5.42 15.83 -25.14
CA LYS A 1 -4.17 15.72 -24.33
C LYS A 1 -4.28 14.43 -23.53
N THR A 2 -3.49 13.41 -23.87
CA THR A 2 -3.48 12.12 -23.15
C THR A 2 -2.95 12.30 -21.74
N LEU A 3 -3.56 11.62 -20.77
CA LEU A 3 -3.11 11.60 -19.36
C LEU A 3 -1.60 11.34 -19.26
N SER A 4 -1.07 10.45 -20.11
CA SER A 4 0.36 10.13 -20.25
C SER A 4 1.27 11.36 -20.44
N ASN A 5 0.85 12.38 -21.21
CA ASN A 5 1.66 13.58 -21.46
C ASN A 5 1.74 14.50 -20.24
N THR A 6 0.79 14.40 -19.31
CA THR A 6 0.83 15.14 -18.04
C THR A 6 1.82 14.48 -17.08
N PHE A 7 1.87 13.15 -17.06
CA PHE A 7 2.81 12.39 -16.25
C PHE A 7 4.27 12.52 -16.70
N ALA A 8 4.53 12.87 -17.97
CA ALA A 8 5.89 13.16 -18.46
C ALA A 8 6.57 14.34 -17.74
N LYS A 9 5.81 15.18 -17.03
CA LYS A 9 6.36 16.29 -16.21
C LYS A 9 6.75 15.85 -14.79
N PHE A 10 6.37 14.65 -14.39
CA PHE A 10 6.74 14.07 -13.10
C PHE A 10 7.93 13.13 -13.33
N ASN A 11 8.92 13.16 -12.46
CA ASN A 11 10.05 12.20 -12.48
C ASN A 11 9.65 10.79 -12.03
N THR A 12 8.35 10.47 -12.08
CA THR A 12 7.77 9.22 -11.60
C THR A 12 6.75 8.70 -12.60
N THR A 13 6.62 7.38 -12.66
CA THR A 13 5.63 6.76 -13.55
C THR A 13 4.23 6.81 -12.93
N PRO A 14 3.15 6.85 -13.73
CA PRO A 14 1.78 6.77 -13.21
C PRO A 14 1.57 5.55 -12.31
N LEU A 15 2.16 4.40 -12.68
CA LEU A 15 2.09 3.17 -11.91
C LEU A 15 2.73 3.32 -10.53
N GLN A 16 3.87 4.02 -10.45
CA GLN A 16 4.51 4.30 -9.17
C GLN A 16 3.62 5.14 -8.25
N ILE A 17 2.97 6.17 -8.78
CA ILE A 17 2.03 7.02 -8.01
C ILE A 17 0.86 6.18 -7.49
N ILE A 18 0.31 5.29 -8.32
CA ILE A 18 -0.77 4.37 -7.91
C ILE A 18 -0.28 3.45 -6.79
N HIS A 19 0.89 2.84 -6.93
CA HIS A 19 1.48 1.99 -5.91
C HIS A 19 1.72 2.71 -4.59
N GLU A 20 2.26 3.93 -4.62
CA GLU A 20 2.45 4.77 -3.44
C GLU A 20 1.11 5.09 -2.77
N ARG A 21 0.07 5.39 -3.55
CA ARG A 21 -1.28 5.65 -3.01
C ARG A 21 -1.90 4.42 -2.36
N ILE A 22 -1.77 3.25 -2.99
CA ILE A 22 -2.21 1.97 -2.45
C ILE A 22 -1.54 1.69 -1.10
N VAL A 23 -0.22 1.85 -1.02
CA VAL A 23 0.53 1.59 0.21
C VAL A 23 0.18 2.61 1.30
N LEU A 24 -0.07 3.86 0.94
CA LEU A 24 -0.54 4.88 1.89
C LEU A 24 -1.89 4.47 2.51
N GLU A 25 -2.85 4.03 1.70
CA GLU A 25 -4.15 3.60 2.20
C GLU A 25 -4.04 2.33 3.07
N ALA A 26 -3.21 1.36 2.65
CA ALA A 26 -2.94 0.18 3.46
C ALA A 26 -2.33 0.54 4.82
N LYS A 27 -1.39 1.49 4.89
CA LYS A 27 -0.85 1.98 6.17
C LYS A 27 -1.95 2.59 7.03
N ARG A 28 -2.82 3.41 6.45
CA ARG A 28 -3.93 4.03 7.15
C ARG A 28 -4.86 2.99 7.78
N LEU A 29 -5.26 1.98 7.01
CA LEU A 29 -6.11 0.90 7.51
C LEU A 29 -5.42 0.10 8.63
N LEU A 30 -4.12 -0.16 8.51
CA LEU A 30 -3.34 -0.85 9.56
C LEU A 30 -3.20 -0.03 10.85
N ILE A 31 -3.28 1.30 10.78
CA ILE A 31 -3.16 2.20 11.95
C ILE A 31 -4.51 2.41 12.62
N TYR A 32 -5.56 2.66 11.84
CA TYR A 32 -6.84 3.14 12.36
C TYR A 32 -7.92 2.06 12.46
N THR A 33 -7.61 0.81 12.12
CA THR A 33 -8.56 -0.30 12.20
C THR A 33 -7.92 -1.57 12.75
N ASP A 34 -8.74 -2.46 13.29
CA ASP A 34 -8.29 -3.77 13.77
C ASP A 34 -8.23 -4.85 12.69
N LYS A 35 -8.52 -4.50 11.43
CA LYS A 35 -8.56 -5.44 10.30
C LYS A 35 -7.26 -6.20 10.13
N ALA A 36 -7.36 -7.47 9.76
CA ALA A 36 -6.23 -8.29 9.38
C ALA A 36 -5.66 -7.84 8.02
N ALA A 37 -4.37 -8.09 7.80
CA ALA A 37 -3.71 -7.75 6.53
C ALA A 37 -4.42 -8.35 5.29
N LYS A 38 -5.04 -9.52 5.46
CA LYS A 38 -5.83 -10.19 4.41
C LYS A 38 -7.10 -9.42 4.07
N GLU A 39 -7.82 -8.93 5.08
CA GLU A 39 -9.05 -8.13 4.88
C GLU A 39 -8.75 -6.79 4.21
N ILE A 40 -7.66 -6.13 4.65
CA ILE A 40 -7.17 -4.88 4.06
C ILE A 40 -6.83 -5.07 2.58
N ALA A 41 -6.25 -6.21 2.20
CA ALA A 41 -5.96 -6.49 0.79
C ALA A 41 -7.22 -6.55 -0.07
N TYR A 42 -8.26 -7.24 0.41
CA TYR A 42 -9.53 -7.33 -0.31
C TYR A 42 -10.24 -5.97 -0.39
N GLU A 43 -10.22 -5.19 0.68
CA GLU A 43 -10.84 -3.86 0.72
C GLU A 43 -10.19 -2.87 -0.25
N ILE A 44 -8.88 -2.96 -0.44
CA ILE A 44 -8.14 -2.15 -1.42
C ILE A 44 -8.36 -2.63 -2.86
N GLY A 45 -9.01 -3.79 -3.05
CA GLY A 45 -9.36 -4.34 -4.35
C GLY A 45 -8.37 -5.36 -4.91
N PHE A 46 -7.51 -5.94 -4.08
CA PHE A 46 -6.69 -7.09 -4.50
C PHE A 46 -7.47 -8.40 -4.36
N GLU A 47 -7.38 -9.25 -5.38
CA GLU A 47 -7.96 -10.61 -5.35
C GLU A 47 -7.15 -11.58 -4.47
N ASP A 48 -5.88 -11.26 -4.21
CA ASP A 48 -4.97 -12.06 -3.37
C ASP A 48 -4.16 -11.13 -2.45
N ALA A 49 -4.20 -11.43 -1.15
CA ALA A 49 -3.43 -10.73 -0.12
C ALA A 49 -1.91 -10.76 -0.34
N SER A 50 -1.43 -11.75 -1.08
CA SER A 50 0.00 -11.85 -1.40
C SER A 50 0.46 -10.73 -2.35
N HIS A 51 -0.42 -10.22 -3.22
CA HIS A 51 -0.11 -9.07 -4.08
C HIS A 51 0.14 -7.80 -3.26
N LEU A 52 -0.80 -7.46 -2.37
CA LEU A 52 -0.62 -6.34 -1.46
C LEU A 52 0.64 -6.54 -0.60
N SER A 53 0.85 -7.74 -0.06
CA SER A 53 2.00 -8.02 0.80
C SER A 53 3.33 -7.80 0.10
N ARG A 54 3.46 -8.25 -1.15
CA ARG A 54 4.66 -8.02 -1.98
C ARG A 54 4.88 -6.54 -2.27
N LEU A 55 3.83 -5.83 -2.68
CA LEU A 55 3.90 -4.40 -2.99
C LEU A 55 4.25 -3.57 -1.74
N PHE A 56 3.57 -3.83 -0.63
CA PHE A 56 3.79 -3.15 0.63
C PHE A 56 5.20 -3.37 1.14
N LYS A 57 5.71 -4.62 1.09
CA LYS A 57 7.11 -4.90 1.45
C LYS A 57 8.11 -4.22 0.53
N LYS A 58 7.84 -4.15 -0.78
CA LYS A 58 8.71 -3.45 -1.73
C LYS A 58 8.84 -1.96 -1.42
N LEU A 59 7.76 -1.31 -0.97
CA LEU A 59 7.73 0.14 -0.74
C LEU A 59 7.99 0.55 0.72
N THR A 60 7.85 -0.36 1.69
CA THR A 60 7.99 -0.04 3.12
C THR A 60 9.08 -0.85 3.83
N SER A 61 9.70 -1.80 3.12
CA SER A 61 10.65 -2.80 3.65
C SER A 61 10.07 -3.77 4.68
N LEU A 62 8.79 -3.65 5.05
CA LEU A 62 8.10 -4.48 6.03
C LEU A 62 6.89 -5.15 5.40
N SER A 63 6.49 -6.33 5.86
CA SER A 63 5.18 -6.87 5.51
C SER A 63 4.06 -6.10 6.26
N PRO A 64 2.81 -6.11 5.76
CA PRO A 64 1.68 -5.49 6.47
C PRO A 64 1.55 -5.99 7.93
N SER A 65 1.73 -7.31 8.16
CA SER A 65 1.68 -7.90 9.49
C SER A 65 2.85 -7.48 10.38
N GLN A 66 4.07 -7.36 9.82
CA GLN A 66 5.24 -6.85 10.55
C GLN A 66 5.03 -5.39 10.95
N PHE A 67 4.50 -4.57 10.03
CA PHE A 67 4.17 -3.18 10.30
C PHE A 67 3.14 -3.05 11.44
N LYS A 68 2.05 -3.82 11.40
CA LYS A 68 1.03 -3.85 12.47
C LYS A 68 1.63 -4.26 13.82
N LYS A 69 2.50 -5.28 13.83
CA LYS A 69 3.20 -5.72 15.05
C LYS A 69 4.14 -4.65 15.60
N GLN A 70 4.77 -3.85 14.73
CA GLN A 70 5.62 -2.74 15.15
C GLN A 70 4.81 -1.60 15.77
N LEU A 71 3.64 -1.28 15.20
CA LEU A 71 2.72 -0.31 15.79
C LEU A 71 2.27 -0.72 17.20
N ALA A 72 1.89 -1.98 17.38
CA ALA A 72 1.46 -2.52 18.68
C ALA A 72 2.57 -2.53 19.74
N LYS A 73 3.85 -2.44 19.35
CA LYS A 73 4.99 -2.31 20.28
C LYS A 73 5.37 -0.87 20.61
N ALA A 74 4.90 0.08 19.80
CA ALA A 74 5.21 1.51 19.95
C ALA A 74 4.17 2.24 20.82
N VAL A 75 3.12 1.54 21.26
CA VAL A 75 2.08 1.97 22.20
C VAL A 75 2.34 1.27 23.53
#